data_AF-A0A9R1N9Q9-F1
#
_entry.id   AF-A0A9R1N9Q9-F1
#
_cell.length_a   1.000
_cell.length_b   1.000
_cell.length_c   1.000
_cell.angle_alpha   90.00
_cell.angle_beta   90.00
_cell.angle_gamma   90.00
#
_symmetry.space_group_name_H-M   'P 1'
#
loop_
_entity.id
_entity.type
_entity.pdbx_description
1 polymer ?
#
loop_
_entity_poly.entity_id
_entity_poly.type
_entity_poly.pdbx_seq_one_letter_code
_entity_poly.pdbx_strand_id
1 'polypeptide(L)'
;MAPSIADILDVLLEEIFLRLPAAEDLALASAACLSFRHIIVHHDFLRRYHALHPPPLIGILDNQKAFVPAQPPHPSAVAARAFTGFDFSCSSFLPSTAGHT
;
A
#
# COMPACT_ATOMS: atom_id res chain seq x y z
N MET A 1 -17.13 -22.50 -20.52
CA MET A 1 -18.05 -22.10 -19.45
C MET A 1 -18.29 -20.61 -19.60
N ALA A 2 -19.54 -20.14 -19.66
CA ALA A 2 -19.82 -18.71 -19.73
C ALA A 2 -19.56 -18.07 -18.35
N PRO A 3 -19.01 -16.84 -18.29
CA PRO A 3 -18.81 -16.14 -17.02
C PRO A 3 -20.15 -15.87 -16.33
N SER A 4 -20.18 -15.99 -15.01
CA SER A 4 -21.36 -15.66 -14.20
C SER A 4 -21.52 -14.13 -14.08
N ILE A 5 -22.71 -13.69 -13.67
CA ILE A 5 -22.96 -12.26 -13.39
C ILE A 5 -22.02 -11.74 -12.29
N ALA A 6 -21.67 -12.58 -11.31
CA ALA A 6 -20.74 -12.22 -10.26
C ALA A 6 -19.33 -11.98 -10.81
N ASP A 7 -18.85 -12.85 -11.71
CA ASP A 7 -17.55 -12.68 -12.36
C ASP A 7 -17.49 -11.38 -13.17
N ILE A 8 -18.60 -11.02 -13.84
CA ILE A 8 -18.71 -9.76 -14.59
C ILE A 8 -18.66 -8.56 -13.64
N LEU A 9 -19.35 -8.62 -12.52
CA LEU A 9 -19.37 -7.53 -11.54
C LEU A 9 -18.00 -7.29 -10.91
N ASP A 10 -17.27 -8.36 -10.57
CA ASP A 10 -15.93 -8.26 -9.98
C ASP A 10 -14.94 -7.60 -10.95
N VAL A 11 -15.00 -7.97 -12.24
CA VAL A 11 -14.18 -7.33 -13.29
C VAL A 11 -14.52 -5.84 -13.43
N LEU A 12 -15.80 -5.48 -13.41
CA LEU A 12 -16.22 -4.07 -13.51
C LEU A 12 -15.81 -3.26 -12.28
N LEU A 13 -15.95 -3.83 -11.07
CA LEU A 13 -15.52 -3.19 -9.84
C LEU A 13 -14.01 -2.98 -9.81
N GLU A 14 -13.24 -3.98 -10.22
CA GLU A 14 -11.80 -3.86 -10.40
C GLU A 14 -11.44 -2.71 -11.34
N GLU A 15 -12.08 -2.63 -12.51
CA GLU A 15 -11.85 -1.54 -13.47
C GLU A 15 -12.23 -0.16 -12.91
N ILE A 16 -13.26 -0.06 -12.06
CA ILE A 16 -13.62 1.17 -11.35
C ILE A 16 -12.54 1.53 -10.32
N PHE A 17 -12.11 0.57 -9.50
CA PHE A 17 -11.11 0.82 -8.46
C PHE A 17 -9.73 1.17 -9.04
N LEU A 18 -9.35 0.59 -10.19
CA LEU A 18 -8.12 0.95 -10.90
C LEU A 18 -8.11 2.41 -11.39
N ARG A 19 -9.28 3.03 -11.54
CA ARG A 19 -9.40 4.43 -11.97
C ARG A 19 -9.36 5.42 -10.80
N LEU A 20 -9.33 4.96 -9.55
CA LEU A 20 -9.19 5.83 -8.37
C LEU A 20 -7.72 6.27 -8.22
N PRO A 21 -7.37 7.54 -8.51
CA PRO A 21 -5.96 7.97 -8.52
C PRO A 21 -5.38 8.14 -7.12
N ALA A 22 -6.22 8.34 -6.11
CA ALA A 22 -5.81 8.55 -4.74
C ALA A 22 -5.89 7.24 -3.95
N ALA A 23 -4.78 6.86 -3.32
CA ALA A 23 -4.73 5.66 -2.48
C ALA A 23 -5.68 5.74 -1.27
N GLU A 24 -6.04 6.94 -0.84
CA GLU A 24 -7.04 7.18 0.22
C GLU A 24 -8.44 6.72 -0.19
N ASP A 25 -8.87 7.00 -1.43
CA ASP A 25 -10.17 6.57 -1.95
C ASP A 25 -10.24 5.04 -2.02
N LEU A 26 -9.13 4.42 -2.45
CA LEU A 26 -9.01 2.96 -2.49
C LEU A 26 -9.08 2.34 -1.08
N ALA A 27 -8.45 2.97 -0.09
CA ALA A 27 -8.53 2.54 1.30
C ALA A 27 -9.96 2.67 1.86
N LEU A 28 -10.67 3.76 1.55
CA LEU A 28 -12.07 3.95 1.93
C LEU A 28 -12.99 2.92 1.27
N ALA A 29 -12.80 2.64 -0.02
CA ALA A 29 -13.55 1.59 -0.72
C ALA A 29 -13.34 0.21 -0.08
N SER A 30 -12.10 -0.12 0.27
CA SER A 30 -11.75 -1.36 0.99
C SER A 30 -12.39 -1.42 2.39
N ALA A 31 -12.50 -0.29 3.08
CA ALA A 31 -13.16 -0.22 4.38
C ALA A 31 -14.70 -0.32 4.30
N ALA A 32 -15.30 0.02 3.16
CA ALA A 32 -16.76 0.06 3.01
C ALA A 32 -17.42 -1.32 3.04
N CYS A 33 -16.80 -2.35 2.46
CA CYS A 33 -17.33 -3.72 2.52
C CYS A 33 -16.27 -4.81 2.27
N LEU A 34 -16.57 -6.03 2.74
CA LEU A 34 -15.67 -7.19 2.59
C LEU A 34 -15.44 -7.59 1.13
N SER A 35 -16.45 -7.49 0.27
CA SER A 35 -16.31 -7.84 -1.15
C SER A 35 -15.35 -6.89 -1.88
N PHE A 36 -15.42 -5.59 -1.61
CA PHE A 36 -14.50 -4.61 -2.18
C PHE A 36 -13.09 -4.83 -1.65
N ARG A 37 -12.96 -5.04 -0.34
CA ARG A 37 -11.68 -5.40 0.27
C ARG A 37 -11.05 -6.60 -0.42
N HIS A 38 -11.82 -7.66 -0.66
CA HIS A 38 -11.32 -8.89 -1.30
C HIS A 38 -10.70 -8.60 -2.68
N ILE A 39 -11.39 -7.82 -3.53
CA ILE A 39 -10.88 -7.38 -4.83
C ILE A 39 -9.60 -6.56 -4.66
N ILE A 40 -9.63 -5.55 -3.79
CA ILE A 40 -8.55 -4.57 -3.63
C ILE A 40 -7.27 -5.20 -3.05
N VAL A 41 -7.39 -6.18 -2.15
CA VAL A 41 -6.22 -6.82 -1.54
C VAL A 41 -5.57 -7.89 -2.44
N HIS A 42 -6.18 -8.23 -3.57
CA HIS A 42 -5.58 -9.20 -4.49
C HIS A 42 -4.30 -8.66 -5.12
N HIS A 43 -3.29 -9.53 -5.19
CA HIS A 43 -1.98 -9.18 -5.72
C HIS A 43 -2.02 -8.69 -7.18
N ASP A 44 -2.89 -9.27 -8.02
CA ASP A 44 -3.03 -8.86 -9.43
C ASP A 44 -3.65 -7.47 -9.58
N PHE A 45 -4.61 -7.13 -8.71
CA PHE A 45 -5.18 -5.79 -8.63
C PHE A 45 -4.10 -4.78 -8.21
N LEU A 46 -3.41 -5.03 -7.09
CA LEU A 46 -2.39 -4.11 -6.56
C LEU A 46 -1.24 -3.90 -7.55
N ARG A 47 -0.79 -4.95 -8.24
CA ARG A 47 0.24 -4.83 -9.28
C ARG A 47 -0.21 -3.90 -10.41
N ARG A 48 -1.45 -4.05 -10.90
CA ARG A 48 -2.01 -3.17 -11.94
C ARG A 48 -2.18 -1.75 -11.43
N TYR A 49 -2.70 -1.58 -10.22
CA TYR A 49 -2.87 -0.29 -9.57
C TYR A 49 -1.55 0.45 -9.47
N HIS A 50 -0.50 -0.18 -8.96
CA HIS A 50 0.82 0.43 -8.79
C HIS A 50 1.53 0.73 -10.13
N ALA A 51 1.21 0.00 -11.20
CA ALA A 51 1.71 0.31 -12.54
C ALA A 51 1.05 1.56 -13.14
N LEU A 52 -0.25 1.78 -12.85
CA LEU A 52 -1.02 2.95 -13.28
C LEU A 52 -0.77 4.18 -12.39
N HIS A 53 -0.61 3.95 -11.09
CA HIS A 53 -0.43 4.95 -10.04
C HIS A 53 0.84 4.63 -9.25
N PRO A 54 2.03 4.96 -9.79
CA PRO A 54 3.30 4.66 -9.12
C PRO A 54 3.31 5.24 -7.70
N PRO A 55 3.46 4.39 -6.66
CA PRO A 55 3.49 4.89 -5.29
C PRO A 55 4.69 5.83 -5.13
N PRO A 56 4.53 6.98 -4.45
CA PRO A 56 5.63 7.91 -4.25
C PRO A 56 6.75 7.24 -3.46
N LEU A 57 7.97 7.30 -3.97
CA LEU A 57 9.14 6.79 -3.25
C LEU A 57 9.48 7.74 -2.09
N ILE A 58 9.12 7.34 -0.87
CA ILE A 58 9.28 8.16 0.33
C ILE A 58 10.73 8.10 0.86
N GLY A 59 11.48 7.04 0.59
CA GLY A 59 12.88 6.91 1.01
C GLY A 59 13.42 5.49 0.86
N ILE A 60 14.60 5.25 1.42
CA ILE A 60 15.28 3.95 1.44
C ILE A 60 15.67 3.61 2.88
N LEU A 61 15.57 2.33 3.24
CA LEU A 61 16.11 1.82 4.49
C LEU A 61 17.53 1.31 4.24
N ASP A 62 18.51 1.86 4.95
CA ASP A 62 19.90 1.39 4.82
C ASP A 62 20.14 0.07 5.57
N ASN A 63 21.35 -0.49 5.42
CA ASN A 63 21.74 -1.74 6.09
C ASN A 63 21.73 -1.63 7.62
N GLN A 64 21.75 -0.43 8.18
CA GLN A 64 21.68 -0.16 9.61
C GLN A 64 20.23 0.08 10.07
N LYS A 65 19.24 -0.16 9.19
CA LYS A 65 17.82 0.14 9.40
C LYS A 65 17.54 1.63 9.65
N ALA A 66 18.45 2.51 9.26
CA ALA A 66 18.19 3.94 9.29
C ALA A 66 17.41 4.33 8.03
N PHE A 67 16.32 5.07 8.23
CA PHE A 67 15.50 5.56 7.13
C PHE A 67 16.10 6.83 6.55
N VAL A 68 16.38 6.78 5.24
CA VAL A 68 16.87 7.91 4.45
C VAL A 68 15.72 8.43 3.59
N PRO A 69 15.05 9.54 3.99
CA PRO A 69 13.94 10.09 3.22
C PRO A 69 14.40 10.68 1.89
N ALA A 70 13.54 10.62 0.87
CA ALA A 70 13.76 11.30 -0.39
C ALA A 70 13.98 12.80 -0.17
N GLN A 71 15.05 13.35 -0.75
CA GLN A 71 15.45 14.75 -0.59
C GLN A 71 15.15 15.58 -1.83
N PRO A 72 15.00 16.91 -1.72
CA PRO A 72 14.93 17.81 -2.87
C PRO A 72 16.13 17.59 -3.81
N PRO A 73 15.93 17.63 -5.14
CA PRO A 73 14.72 18.04 -5.87
C PRO A 73 13.70 16.91 -6.16
N HIS A 74 13.77 15.76 -5.49
CA HIS A 74 12.89 14.62 -5.76
C HIS A 74 11.39 14.97 -5.54
N PRO A 75 10.45 14.58 -6.43
CA PRO A 75 9.03 14.90 -6.31
C PRO A 75 8.39 14.46 -4.99
N SER A 76 8.81 13.32 -4.45
CA SER A 76 8.28 12.77 -3.20
C SER A 76 8.89 13.39 -1.94
N ALA A 77 9.80 14.36 -2.03
CA ALA A 77 10.51 14.91 -0.87
C ALA A 77 9.58 15.53 0.20
N VAL A 78 8.44 16.11 -0.21
CA VAL A 78 7.45 16.66 0.73
C VAL A 78 6.77 15.55 1.52
N ALA A 79 6.32 14.49 0.85
CA ALA A 79 5.72 13.33 1.49
C ALA A 79 6.73 12.59 2.37
N ALA A 80 7.99 12.50 1.93
CA ALA A 80 9.10 11.89 2.67
C ALA A 80 9.35 12.53 4.04
N ARG A 81 9.16 13.85 4.16
CA ARG A 81 9.35 14.58 5.42
C ARG A 81 8.39 14.15 6.51
N ALA A 82 7.20 13.64 6.18
CA ALA A 82 6.26 13.14 7.18
C ALA A 82 6.82 11.94 7.97
N PHE A 83 7.86 11.27 7.46
CA PHE A 83 8.46 10.08 8.04
C PHE A 83 9.83 10.36 8.68
N THR A 84 10.26 11.62 8.81
CA THR A 84 11.52 11.94 9.47
C THR A 84 11.47 11.54 10.94
N GLY A 85 12.40 10.68 11.37
CA GLY A 85 12.44 10.16 12.73
C GLY A 85 11.50 8.99 13.01
N PHE A 86 10.80 8.47 11.99
CA PHE A 86 10.02 7.24 12.11
C PHE A 86 10.97 6.03 12.22
N ASP A 87 10.74 5.16 13.20
CA ASP A 87 11.50 3.92 13.37
C ASP A 87 10.83 2.77 12.62
N PHE A 88 11.47 2.31 11.55
CA PHE A 88 11.03 1.16 10.75
C PHE A 88 11.55 -0.19 11.28
N SER A 89 12.29 -0.21 12.40
CA SER A 89 12.80 -1.44 13.01
C SER A 89 11.68 -2.31 13.60
N CYS A 90 10.49 -1.73 13.84
CA CYS A 90 9.32 -2.37 14.42
C CYS A 90 9.60 -3.15 15.74
N SER A 91 10.73 -2.84 16.40
CA SER A 91 11.19 -3.54 17.61
C SER A 91 10.24 -3.35 18.78
N SER A 92 9.48 -2.26 18.82
CA SER A 92 8.42 -1.99 19.79
C SER A 92 7.18 -2.88 19.62
N PHE A 93 6.96 -3.46 18.44
CA PHE A 93 5.80 -4.31 18.14
C PHE A 93 6.12 -5.80 18.22
N LEU A 94 7.40 -6.17 18.18
CA LEU A 94 7.82 -7.55 18.33
C LEU A 94 7.89 -7.90 19.82
N PRO A 95 7.34 -9.05 20.25
CA PRO A 95 7.49 -9.48 21.63
C PRO A 95 8.98 -9.57 21.97
N SER A 96 9.38 -8.94 23.07
CA SER A 96 10.77 -9.00 23.55
C SER A 96 11.16 -10.46 23.70
N THR A 97 12.18 -10.90 22.97
CA THR A 97 12.81 -12.21 23.18
C THR A 97 13.67 -12.17 24.44
N ALA A 98 13.12 -11.68 25.55
CA ALA A 98 13.71 -11.90 26.86
C ALA A 98 13.43 -13.36 27.20
N GLY A 99 14.35 -14.23 26.78
CA GLY A 99 14.31 -15.64 27.09
C GLY A 99 14.15 -15.83 28.60
N HIS A 100 13.11 -16.58 28.95
CA HIS A 100 13.06 -17.29 30.21
C HIS A 100 14.26 -18.24 30.21
N THR A 101 15.31 -17.89 30.93
CA THR A 101 16.37 -18.83 31.36
C THR A 101 16.00 -19.37 32.72
#